data_AF-A0A934G8M5-F1
#
_entry.id   AF-A0A934G8M5-F1
#
_cell.length_a   1.000
_cell.length_b   1.000
_cell.length_c   1.000
_cell.angle_alpha   90.00
_cell.angle_beta   90.00
_cell.angle_gamma   90.00
#
_symmetry.space_group_name_H-M   'P 1'
#
loop_
_entity.id
_entity.type
_entity.pdbx_description
1 polymer ?
#
loop_
_entity_poly.entity_id
_entity_poly.type
_entity_poly.pdbx_seq_one_letter_code
_entity_poly.pdbx_strand_id
1 'polypeptide(L)'
;RRARAGVARDGRDLALLERFKPPASAAAMFAALVVAMKDVLRASHWQGQIERLRRWYDPVLELVYDSAHTRLGDLDQLERMAAQHATRSSFLTDLSLDPPEASGAEAGPPAKDEDWLVLSTIHSAKGQEWRAVFVLNVVDGCIPSDMATDTPEEIEEERRLLYVAMTRARDELVLMQPLRFYVRGQGYGGDRSVYAPRSRFIAESDLEAFELAGAPQQPTRADATMPSPAVNVDLKAGMREMWR
;
A
#
# COMPACT_ATOMS: atom_id res chain seq x y z
N ARG A 1 2.11 2.98 -18.81
CA ARG A 1 3.41 2.24 -18.81
C ARG A 1 4.17 2.37 -20.14
N ARG A 2 3.58 2.07 -21.31
CA ARG A 2 4.27 2.17 -22.62
C ARG A 2 4.75 3.59 -22.98
N ALA A 3 3.91 4.61 -22.79
CA ALA A 3 4.29 6.00 -23.04
C ALA A 3 5.42 6.50 -22.12
N ARG A 4 5.38 6.12 -20.83
CA ARG A 4 6.42 6.46 -19.82
C ARG A 4 7.79 5.89 -20.17
N ALA A 5 7.83 4.67 -20.71
CA ALA A 5 9.08 4.01 -21.10
C ALA A 5 9.77 4.69 -22.30
N GLY A 6 9.00 5.33 -23.19
CA GLY A 6 9.54 6.12 -24.30
C GLY A 6 10.15 7.44 -23.83
N VAL A 7 9.42 8.21 -23.01
CA VAL A 7 9.87 9.52 -22.50
C VAL A 7 11.16 9.45 -21.69
N ALA A 8 11.39 8.34 -20.97
CA ALA A 8 12.59 8.13 -20.16
C ALA A 8 13.85 7.83 -21.00
N ARG A 9 13.70 7.31 -22.23
CA ARG A 9 14.83 7.00 -23.13
C ARG A 9 15.31 8.21 -23.92
N ASP A 10 14.40 9.13 -24.27
CA ASP A 10 14.70 10.31 -25.12
C ASP A 10 14.89 11.62 -24.32
N GLY A 11 15.46 11.53 -23.10
CA GLY A 11 15.88 12.75 -22.39
C GLY A 11 14.76 13.70 -21.97
N ARG A 12 13.55 13.18 -21.69
CA ARG A 12 12.32 13.93 -21.32
C ARG A 12 11.59 14.60 -22.49
N ASP A 13 11.80 14.14 -23.72
CA ASP A 13 11.00 14.62 -24.86
C ASP A 13 9.52 14.22 -24.72
N LEU A 14 8.65 15.23 -24.59
CA LEU A 14 7.20 15.05 -24.51
C LEU A 14 6.55 14.79 -25.88
N ALA A 15 7.28 14.89 -26.99
CA ALA A 15 6.76 14.60 -28.33
C ALA A 15 6.24 13.17 -28.47
N LEU A 16 6.77 12.23 -27.69
CA LEU A 16 6.25 10.85 -27.63
C LEU A 16 4.88 10.76 -26.96
N LEU A 17 4.56 11.66 -26.02
CA LEU A 17 3.23 11.71 -25.41
C LEU A 17 2.19 12.25 -26.39
N GLU A 18 2.55 13.20 -27.24
CA GLU A 18 1.64 13.74 -28.27
C GLU A 18 1.20 12.68 -29.29
N ARG A 19 2.09 11.74 -29.60
CA ARG A 19 1.84 10.67 -30.57
C ARG A 19 1.06 9.50 -29.97
N PHE A 20 0.92 9.46 -28.64
CA PHE A 20 0.20 8.40 -27.96
C PHE A 20 -1.31 8.58 -28.13
N LYS A 21 -2.00 7.52 -28.56
CA LYS A 21 -3.46 7.50 -28.71
C LYS A 21 -4.10 6.84 -27.49
N PRO A 22 -4.62 7.60 -26.51
CA PRO A 22 -5.36 7.03 -25.38
C PRO A 22 -6.72 6.49 -25.82
N PRO A 23 -7.37 5.63 -25.00
CA PRO A 23 -8.78 5.27 -25.19
C PRO A 23 -9.68 6.51 -25.26
N ALA A 24 -10.80 6.43 -25.98
CA ALA A 24 -11.71 7.57 -26.19
C ALA A 24 -12.17 8.23 -24.88
N SER A 25 -12.44 7.43 -23.85
CA SER A 25 -12.83 7.91 -22.51
C SER A 25 -11.76 8.73 -21.79
N ALA A 26 -10.49 8.58 -22.16
CA ALA A 26 -9.36 9.28 -21.53
C ALA A 26 -8.74 10.35 -22.44
N ALA A 27 -9.24 10.55 -23.66
CA ALA A 27 -8.61 11.41 -24.66
C ALA A 27 -8.50 12.87 -24.23
N ALA A 28 -9.58 13.45 -23.71
CA ALA A 28 -9.59 14.83 -23.24
C ALA A 28 -8.63 15.03 -22.05
N MET A 29 -8.68 14.13 -21.06
CA MET A 29 -7.85 14.20 -19.86
C MET A 29 -6.37 14.00 -20.18
N PHE A 30 -6.04 13.11 -21.12
CA PHE A 30 -4.67 12.90 -21.58
C PHE A 30 -4.14 14.10 -22.37
N ALA A 31 -4.95 14.73 -23.22
CA ALA A 31 -4.54 15.95 -23.91
C ALA A 31 -4.22 17.08 -22.92
N ALA A 32 -5.05 17.25 -21.88
CA ALA A 32 -4.82 18.22 -20.82
C ALA A 32 -3.53 17.93 -20.03
N LEU A 33 -3.19 16.67 -19.79
CA LEU A 33 -1.92 16.28 -19.17
C LEU A 33 -0.71 16.75 -19.98
N VAL A 34 -0.73 16.50 -21.29
CA VAL A 34 0.37 16.88 -22.18
C VAL A 34 0.57 18.40 -22.17
N VAL A 35 -0.52 19.18 -22.15
CA VAL A 35 -0.46 20.64 -22.01
C VAL A 35 0.16 21.04 -20.67
N ALA A 36 -0.34 20.50 -19.55
CA ALA A 36 0.18 20.82 -18.21
C ALA A 36 1.69 20.49 -18.09
N MET A 37 2.13 19.35 -18.61
CA MET A 37 3.55 18.96 -18.59
C MET A 37 4.42 19.91 -19.43
N LYS A 38 3.97 20.31 -20.61
CA LYS A 38 4.70 21.28 -21.45
C LYS A 38 4.82 22.63 -20.78
N ASP A 39 3.74 23.10 -20.14
CA ASP A 39 3.74 24.38 -19.44
C ASP A 39 4.75 24.37 -18.29
N VAL A 40 4.85 23.28 -17.54
CA VAL A 40 5.84 23.12 -16.46
C VAL A 40 7.27 23.00 -16.99
N LEU A 41 7.48 22.36 -18.15
CA LEU A 41 8.82 22.29 -18.76
C LEU A 41 9.28 23.63 -19.35
N ARG A 42 8.34 24.44 -19.85
CA ARG A 42 8.62 25.77 -20.40
C ARG A 42 8.74 26.85 -19.33
N ALA A 43 8.19 26.62 -18.14
CA ALA A 43 8.26 27.57 -17.04
C ALA A 43 9.72 27.81 -16.62
N SER A 44 10.13 29.09 -16.62
CA SER A 44 11.46 29.53 -16.17
C SER A 44 11.60 29.53 -14.64
N HIS A 45 10.49 29.57 -13.92
CA HIS A 45 10.45 29.65 -12.46
C HIS A 45 9.80 28.40 -11.86
N TRP A 46 10.31 27.99 -10.69
CA TRP A 46 9.85 26.83 -9.94
C TRP A 46 8.47 27.06 -9.31
N GLN A 47 8.20 28.29 -8.87
CA GLN A 47 7.00 28.66 -8.16
C GLN A 47 5.74 28.38 -8.99
N GLY A 48 4.75 27.74 -8.36
CA GLY A 48 3.47 27.38 -8.98
C GLY A 48 3.54 26.23 -9.99
N GLN A 49 4.68 25.52 -10.12
CA GLN A 49 4.74 24.33 -10.99
C GLN A 49 3.90 23.17 -10.43
N ILE A 50 3.93 22.93 -9.11
CA ILE A 50 3.11 21.90 -8.47
C ILE A 50 1.62 22.24 -8.58
N GLU A 51 1.23 23.48 -8.28
CA GLU A 51 -0.14 23.97 -8.45
C GLU A 51 -0.69 23.72 -9.86
N ARG A 52 0.10 24.01 -10.91
CA ARG A 52 -0.31 23.77 -12.31
C ARG A 52 -0.55 22.30 -12.62
N LEU A 53 0.27 21.41 -12.07
CA LEU A 53 0.07 19.96 -12.22
C LEU A 53 -1.17 19.50 -11.47
N ARG A 54 -1.40 20.05 -10.27
CA ARG A 54 -2.57 19.74 -9.44
C ARG A 54 -3.89 20.15 -10.07
N ARG A 55 -3.96 21.30 -10.75
CA ARG A 55 -5.16 21.69 -11.53
C ARG A 55 -5.60 20.63 -12.54
N TRP A 56 -4.66 19.83 -13.06
CA TRP A 56 -4.97 18.67 -13.88
C TRP A 56 -5.23 17.40 -13.07
N TYR A 57 -4.44 17.15 -12.01
CA TYR A 57 -4.46 15.88 -11.28
C TYR A 57 -5.59 15.77 -10.26
N ASP A 58 -5.99 16.85 -9.60
CA ASP A 58 -7.01 16.82 -8.54
C ASP A 58 -8.35 16.21 -9.03
N PRO A 59 -8.89 16.57 -10.22
CA PRO A 59 -10.08 15.90 -10.77
C PRO A 59 -9.87 14.43 -11.16
N VAL A 60 -8.65 14.06 -11.57
CA VAL A 60 -8.28 12.66 -11.87
C VAL A 60 -8.32 11.85 -10.59
N LEU A 61 -7.84 12.44 -9.50
CA LEU A 61 -7.72 11.80 -8.20
C LEU A 61 -9.11 11.49 -7.61
N GLU A 62 -10.06 12.42 -7.73
CA GLU A 62 -11.47 12.21 -7.35
C GLU A 62 -12.16 11.11 -8.16
N LEU A 63 -11.82 10.96 -9.44
CA LEU A 63 -12.41 9.94 -10.30
C LEU A 63 -11.89 8.53 -10.01
N VAL A 64 -10.64 8.40 -9.56
CA VAL A 64 -9.92 7.11 -9.50
C VAL A 64 -9.88 6.51 -8.09
N TYR A 65 -10.10 7.31 -7.03
CA TYR A 65 -9.92 6.85 -5.65
C TYR A 65 -11.10 7.19 -4.76
N ASP A 66 -11.57 6.20 -3.98
CA ASP A 66 -12.71 6.33 -3.06
C ASP A 66 -12.44 7.33 -1.91
N SER A 67 -11.19 7.41 -1.43
CA SER A 67 -10.75 8.35 -0.37
C SER A 67 -9.95 9.52 -0.95
N ALA A 68 -10.53 10.22 -1.93
CA ALA A 68 -9.88 11.32 -2.61
C ALA A 68 -9.52 12.51 -1.69
N HIS A 69 -10.40 12.82 -0.73
CA HIS A 69 -10.27 14.01 0.12
C HIS A 69 -8.98 14.06 0.94
N THR A 70 -8.63 12.96 1.61
CA THR A 70 -7.38 12.85 2.40
C THR A 70 -6.15 13.05 1.51
N ARG A 71 -6.16 12.47 0.31
CA ARG A 71 -5.06 12.59 -0.65
C ARG A 71 -4.97 13.98 -1.28
N LEU A 72 -6.08 14.71 -1.42
CA LEU A 72 -6.04 16.11 -1.80
C LEU A 72 -5.32 16.94 -0.72
N GLY A 73 -5.57 16.63 0.56
CA GLY A 73 -4.84 17.22 1.69
C GLY A 73 -3.33 16.98 1.63
N ASP A 74 -2.89 15.77 1.28
CA ASP A 74 -1.48 15.45 1.04
C ASP A 74 -0.87 16.32 -0.06
N LEU A 75 -1.60 16.49 -1.18
CA LEU A 75 -1.13 17.30 -2.31
C LEU A 75 -1.09 18.79 -1.98
N ASP A 76 -2.04 19.29 -1.17
CA ASP A 76 -2.01 20.64 -0.60
C ASP A 76 -0.76 20.86 0.26
N GLN A 77 -0.41 19.88 1.10
CA GLN A 77 0.80 19.95 1.90
C GLN A 77 2.06 19.91 1.03
N LEU A 78 2.10 19.03 0.03
CA LEU A 78 3.19 18.93 -0.93
C LEU A 78 3.42 20.24 -1.68
N GLU A 79 2.34 20.92 -2.09
CA GLU A 79 2.42 22.24 -2.74
C GLU A 79 2.97 23.31 -1.78
N ARG A 80 2.48 23.34 -0.53
CA ARG A 80 3.00 24.26 0.50
C ARG A 80 4.48 24.05 0.78
N MET A 81 4.93 22.80 0.88
CA MET A 81 6.34 22.45 1.04
C MET A 81 7.14 22.89 -0.18
N ALA A 82 6.69 22.55 -1.39
CA ALA A 82 7.33 22.96 -2.63
C ALA A 82 7.54 24.48 -2.74
N ALA A 83 6.59 25.28 -2.25
CA ALA A 83 6.67 26.74 -2.23
C ALA A 83 7.79 27.30 -1.32
N GLN A 84 8.26 26.53 -0.34
CA GLN A 84 9.36 26.93 0.57
C GLN A 84 10.74 26.82 -0.10
N HIS A 85 10.84 26.14 -1.24
CA HIS A 85 12.10 25.98 -1.96
C HIS A 85 12.23 26.98 -3.11
N ALA A 86 13.45 27.44 -3.36
CA ALA A 86 13.75 28.33 -4.47
C ALA A 86 13.80 27.58 -5.83
N THR A 87 14.14 26.29 -5.82
CA THR A 87 14.34 25.50 -7.05
C THR A 87 13.74 24.10 -6.95
N ARG A 88 13.35 23.55 -8.11
CA ARG A 88 12.89 22.16 -8.25
C ARG A 88 13.92 21.16 -7.71
N SER A 89 15.21 21.39 -7.96
CA SER A 89 16.26 20.48 -7.51
C SER A 89 16.34 20.44 -5.99
N SER A 90 16.31 21.61 -5.32
CA SER A 90 16.36 21.66 -3.86
C SER A 90 15.16 20.96 -3.23
N PHE A 91 13.96 21.19 -3.74
CA PHE A 91 12.76 20.50 -3.27
C PHE A 91 12.85 18.98 -3.45
N LEU A 92 13.24 18.50 -4.63
CA LEU A 92 13.33 17.06 -4.89
C LEU A 92 14.43 16.39 -4.08
N THR A 93 15.54 17.09 -3.82
CA THR A 93 16.60 16.59 -2.93
C THR A 93 16.06 16.43 -1.52
N ASP A 94 15.42 17.46 -0.97
CA ASP A 94 14.88 17.43 0.40
C ASP A 94 13.80 16.35 0.55
N LEU A 95 12.85 16.32 -0.38
CA LEU A 95 11.79 15.30 -0.46
C LEU A 95 12.34 13.86 -0.54
N SER A 96 13.54 13.69 -1.12
CA SER A 96 14.17 12.37 -1.23
C SER A 96 14.97 11.99 0.01
N LEU A 97 15.42 12.97 0.79
CA LEU A 97 16.16 12.77 2.04
C LEU A 97 15.21 12.55 3.21
N ASP A 98 14.16 13.35 3.29
CA ASP A 98 13.14 13.32 4.35
C ASP A 98 11.74 13.39 3.72
N PRO A 99 11.20 12.26 3.21
CA PRO A 99 9.87 12.26 2.63
C PRO A 99 8.84 12.58 3.71
N PRO A 100 7.89 13.50 3.46
CA PRO A 100 6.86 13.82 4.41
C PRO A 100 6.04 12.57 4.70
N GLU A 101 5.70 12.38 5.97
CA GLU A 101 4.73 11.37 6.36
C GLU A 101 3.40 11.65 5.65
N ALA A 102 2.89 10.66 4.93
CA ALA A 102 1.62 10.79 4.23
C ALA A 102 0.50 11.04 5.25
N SER A 103 -0.27 12.11 5.07
CA SER A 103 -1.45 12.49 5.87
C SER A 103 -2.66 11.57 5.66
N GLY A 104 -2.43 10.34 5.19
CA GLY A 104 -3.41 9.25 5.16
C GLY A 104 -3.90 8.79 6.54
N ALA A 105 -3.45 9.43 7.60
CA ALA A 105 -3.84 9.18 8.96
C ALA A 105 -4.92 10.18 9.40
N GLU A 106 -6.17 9.68 9.51
CA GLU A 106 -7.14 10.22 10.49
C GLU A 106 -6.56 10.19 11.93
N ALA A 107 -5.47 9.43 12.16
CA ALA A 107 -4.69 9.51 13.37
C ALA A 107 -3.87 10.81 13.41
N GLY A 108 -4.34 11.78 14.20
CA GLY A 108 -3.57 12.96 14.55
C GLY A 108 -2.29 12.61 15.33
N PRO A 109 -1.41 13.60 15.57
CA PRO A 109 -0.27 13.40 16.46
C PRO A 109 -0.76 12.91 17.83
N PRO A 110 -0.10 11.90 18.43
CA PRO A 110 -0.54 11.33 19.69
C PRO A 110 -0.62 12.41 20.78
N ALA A 111 -1.78 12.54 21.42
CA ALA A 111 -1.89 13.37 22.61
C ALA A 111 -1.06 12.73 23.74
N LYS A 112 -0.48 13.54 24.63
CA LYS A 112 0.43 13.08 25.70
C LYS A 112 -0.16 12.00 26.62
N ASP A 113 -1.49 11.90 26.69
CA ASP A 113 -2.22 11.02 27.59
C ASP A 113 -3.08 9.98 26.86
N GLU A 114 -2.91 9.81 25.54
CA GLU A 114 -3.66 8.81 24.77
C GLU A 114 -2.83 7.54 24.59
N ASP A 115 -3.44 6.37 24.73
CA ASP A 115 -2.79 5.11 24.38
C ASP A 115 -2.85 4.93 22.86
N TRP A 116 -1.71 4.79 22.20
CA TRP A 116 -1.66 4.53 20.75
C TRP A 116 -0.96 3.21 20.42
N LEU A 117 -1.36 2.62 19.30
CA LEU A 117 -0.71 1.46 18.71
C LEU A 117 0.34 1.93 17.69
N VAL A 118 1.55 1.36 17.78
CA VAL A 118 2.60 1.60 16.79
C VAL A 118 2.51 0.54 15.71
N LEU A 119 2.17 0.95 14.49
CA LEU A 119 2.29 0.12 13.29
C LEU A 119 3.60 0.45 12.59
N SER A 120 4.46 -0.55 12.40
CA SER A 120 5.79 -0.36 11.82
C SER A 120 6.16 -1.53 10.91
N THR A 121 7.19 -1.32 10.10
CA THR A 121 7.86 -2.41 9.39
C THR A 121 8.95 -3.03 10.28
N ILE A 122 9.30 -4.29 10.05
CA ILE A 122 10.36 -4.98 10.81
C ILE A 122 11.69 -4.21 10.74
N HIS A 123 12.02 -3.66 9.57
CA HIS A 123 13.25 -2.88 9.35
C HIS A 123 13.29 -1.62 10.22
N SER A 124 12.19 -0.87 10.26
CA SER A 124 12.06 0.36 11.05
C SER A 124 12.03 0.09 12.56
N ALA A 125 11.68 -1.12 12.98
CA ALA A 125 11.64 -1.51 14.39
C ALA A 125 13.02 -1.84 14.99
N LYS A 126 14.08 -1.91 14.17
CA LYS A 126 15.43 -2.24 14.65
C LYS A 126 15.91 -1.23 15.71
N GLY A 127 16.35 -1.75 16.86
CA GLY A 127 16.85 -0.93 17.98
C GLY A 127 15.75 -0.35 18.89
N GLN A 128 14.48 -0.57 18.56
CA GLN A 128 13.34 -0.24 19.42
C GLN A 128 12.84 -1.49 20.14
N GLU A 129 12.10 -1.33 21.24
CA GLU A 129 11.53 -2.43 22.01
C GLU A 129 10.18 -2.01 22.61
N TRP A 130 9.24 -2.94 22.70
CA TRP A 130 7.91 -2.72 23.25
C TRP A 130 7.53 -3.80 24.25
N ARG A 131 6.57 -3.48 25.12
CA ARG A 131 6.05 -4.44 26.10
C ARG A 131 5.44 -5.68 25.42
N ALA A 132 4.59 -5.45 24.43
CA ALA A 132 3.95 -6.47 23.63
C ALA A 132 4.19 -6.20 22.14
N VAL A 133 4.49 -7.25 21.35
CA VAL A 133 4.68 -7.16 19.90
C VAL A 133 3.84 -8.21 19.19
N PHE A 134 3.12 -7.76 18.17
CA PHE A 134 2.34 -8.60 17.27
C PHE A 134 3.01 -8.65 15.91
N VAL A 135 3.54 -9.80 15.52
CA VAL A 135 4.12 -10.02 14.18
C VAL A 135 3.03 -10.59 13.29
N LEU A 136 2.64 -9.80 12.29
CA LEU A 136 1.60 -10.19 11.34
C LEU A 136 2.17 -11.08 10.23
N ASN A 137 1.31 -11.93 9.65
CA ASN A 137 1.63 -12.72 8.45
C ASN A 137 2.90 -13.57 8.57
N VAL A 138 3.04 -14.33 9.65
CA VAL A 138 4.14 -15.30 9.86
C VAL A 138 3.86 -16.58 9.05
N VAL A 139 3.83 -16.41 7.73
CA VAL A 139 3.49 -17.41 6.72
C VAL A 139 4.49 -17.39 5.58
N ASP A 140 4.69 -18.54 4.95
CA ASP A 140 5.53 -18.67 3.76
C ASP A 140 4.94 -17.80 2.63
N GLY A 141 5.82 -17.04 1.96
CA GLY A 141 5.49 -16.02 0.97
C GLY A 141 5.37 -14.60 1.54
N CYS A 142 5.28 -14.46 2.87
CA CYS A 142 5.42 -13.18 3.56
C CYS A 142 6.73 -13.11 4.35
N ILE A 143 7.02 -14.12 5.17
CA ILE A 143 8.31 -14.26 5.86
C ILE A 143 8.70 -15.75 5.89
N PRO A 144 9.65 -16.20 5.06
CA PRO A 144 10.37 -15.41 4.06
C PRO A 144 9.46 -14.89 2.95
N SER A 145 9.77 -13.69 2.45
CA SER A 145 9.14 -13.12 1.25
C SER A 145 9.50 -13.96 0.02
N ASP A 146 8.52 -14.26 -0.84
CA ASP A 146 8.74 -14.98 -2.11
C ASP A 146 9.77 -14.29 -3.02
N MET A 147 10.00 -12.99 -2.80
CA MET A 147 10.97 -12.19 -3.55
C MET A 147 12.42 -12.32 -3.02
N ALA A 148 12.62 -13.02 -1.91
CA ALA A 148 13.89 -13.16 -1.20
C ALA A 148 14.16 -14.64 -0.84
N THR A 149 13.79 -15.55 -1.73
CA THR A 149 13.96 -17.01 -1.56
C THR A 149 14.79 -17.67 -2.65
N ASP A 150 15.44 -16.88 -3.52
CA ASP A 150 16.20 -17.41 -4.66
C ASP A 150 17.53 -18.02 -4.23
N THR A 151 18.14 -17.48 -3.17
CA THR A 151 19.42 -17.95 -2.61
C THR A 151 19.33 -18.30 -1.13
N PRO A 152 20.18 -19.23 -0.63
CA PRO A 152 20.27 -19.52 0.80
C PRO A 152 20.60 -18.28 1.65
N GLU A 153 21.42 -17.37 1.13
CA GLU A 153 21.83 -16.15 1.80
C GLU A 153 20.66 -15.18 2.01
N GLU A 154 19.78 -15.04 1.01
CA GLU A 154 18.55 -14.23 1.12
C GLU A 154 17.57 -14.82 2.13
N ILE A 155 17.38 -16.15 2.11
CA ILE A 155 16.53 -16.83 3.09
C ILE A 155 17.06 -16.60 4.50
N GLU A 156 18.38 -16.63 4.69
CA GLU A 156 18.99 -16.40 5.99
C GLU A 156 18.88 -14.93 6.44
N GLU A 157 18.85 -13.97 5.51
CA GLU A 157 18.52 -12.57 5.83
C GLU A 157 17.06 -12.44 6.28
N GLU A 158 16.11 -13.07 5.60
CA GLU A 158 14.70 -13.08 6.01
C GLU A 158 14.51 -13.74 7.39
N ARG A 159 15.28 -14.78 7.70
CA ARG A 159 15.31 -15.38 9.03
C ARG A 159 15.80 -14.39 10.08
N ARG A 160 16.87 -13.63 9.79
CA ARG A 160 17.36 -12.56 10.66
C ARG A 160 16.31 -11.47 10.86
N LEU A 161 15.52 -11.13 9.83
CA LEU A 161 14.42 -10.18 9.97
C LEU A 161 13.35 -10.69 10.94
N LEU A 162 12.92 -11.95 10.82
CA LEU A 162 11.98 -12.54 11.77
C LEU A 162 12.54 -12.52 13.20
N TYR A 163 13.81 -12.89 13.37
CA TYR A 163 14.48 -12.82 14.68
C TYR A 163 14.50 -11.40 15.25
N VAL A 164 14.79 -10.38 14.43
CA VAL A 164 14.71 -8.97 14.86
C VAL A 164 13.31 -8.65 15.33
N ALA A 165 12.27 -8.99 14.57
CA ALA A 165 10.87 -8.73 14.93
C ALA A 165 10.49 -9.37 16.28
N MET A 166 10.83 -10.65 16.46
CA MET A 166 10.53 -11.41 17.68
C MET A 166 11.24 -10.81 18.91
N THR A 167 12.50 -10.40 18.75
CA THR A 167 13.29 -9.82 19.83
C THR A 167 12.96 -8.35 20.14
N ARG A 168 11.98 -7.75 19.45
CA ARG A 168 11.46 -6.43 19.85
C ARG A 168 10.48 -6.53 21.03
N ALA A 169 9.93 -7.72 21.29
CA ALA A 169 9.06 -7.99 22.43
C ALA A 169 9.84 -8.12 23.73
N ARG A 170 9.37 -7.48 24.80
CA ARG A 170 9.91 -7.66 26.16
C ARG A 170 9.12 -8.68 26.98
N ASP A 171 7.80 -8.54 27.00
CA ASP A 171 6.93 -9.32 27.89
C ASP A 171 6.07 -10.29 27.08
N GLU A 172 5.47 -9.83 25.98
CA GLU A 172 4.53 -10.61 25.17
C GLU A 172 4.88 -10.59 23.68
N LEU A 173 4.94 -11.77 23.07
CA LEU A 173 5.13 -11.96 21.63
C LEU A 173 3.97 -12.77 21.07
N VAL A 174 3.30 -12.22 20.05
CA VAL A 174 2.25 -12.91 19.31
C VAL A 174 2.63 -13.01 17.85
N LEU A 175 2.70 -14.24 17.33
CA LEU A 175 2.94 -14.52 15.92
C LEU A 175 1.61 -14.89 15.26
N MET A 176 1.17 -14.10 14.28
CA MET A 176 -0.10 -14.36 13.60
C MET A 176 0.11 -15.12 12.30
N GLN A 177 -0.56 -16.26 12.19
CA GLN A 177 -0.67 -17.04 10.98
C GLN A 177 -2.08 -16.87 10.38
N PRO A 178 -2.29 -16.00 9.37
CA PRO A 178 -3.56 -15.98 8.65
C PRO A 178 -3.81 -17.32 7.99
N LEU A 179 -5.08 -17.78 7.95
CA LEU A 179 -5.44 -19.03 7.28
C LEU A 179 -5.46 -18.89 5.75
N ARG A 180 -5.93 -17.73 5.27
CA ARG A 180 -6.28 -17.50 3.86
C ARG A 180 -5.93 -16.07 3.45
N PHE A 181 -5.38 -15.91 2.25
CA PHE A 181 -5.26 -14.63 1.56
C PHE A 181 -6.26 -14.54 0.41
N TYR A 182 -7.09 -13.50 0.38
CA TYR A 182 -8.07 -13.30 -0.68
C TYR A 182 -7.42 -12.77 -1.96
N VAL A 183 -7.83 -13.33 -3.10
CA VAL A 183 -7.35 -12.89 -4.41
C VAL A 183 -7.88 -11.48 -4.71
N ARG A 184 -7.05 -10.59 -5.24
CA ARG A 184 -7.48 -9.23 -5.62
C ARG A 184 -8.30 -9.23 -6.92
N GLY A 185 -9.16 -8.22 -7.11
CA GLY A 185 -9.93 -8.03 -8.35
C GLY A 185 -11.15 -8.93 -8.48
N GLN A 186 -11.73 -9.35 -7.35
CA GLN A 186 -12.98 -10.09 -7.33
C GLN A 186 -14.18 -9.13 -7.27
N GLY A 187 -15.32 -9.57 -7.79
CA GLY A 187 -16.58 -8.87 -7.58
C GLY A 187 -16.97 -8.87 -6.10
N TYR A 188 -17.90 -7.99 -5.75
CA TYR A 188 -18.51 -7.95 -4.42
C TYR A 188 -19.02 -9.33 -4.00
N GLY A 189 -18.61 -9.84 -2.84
CA GLY A 189 -18.93 -11.19 -2.35
C GLY A 189 -18.03 -12.32 -2.88
N GLY A 190 -16.91 -12.02 -3.54
CA GLY A 190 -15.96 -13.03 -3.99
C GLY A 190 -15.18 -13.70 -2.84
N ASP A 191 -15.19 -15.02 -2.80
CA ASP A 191 -14.59 -15.86 -1.74
C ASP A 191 -13.31 -16.60 -2.21
N ARG A 192 -12.75 -16.24 -3.38
CA ARG A 192 -11.53 -16.92 -3.83
C ARG A 192 -10.36 -16.52 -2.95
N SER A 193 -9.71 -17.51 -2.38
CA SER A 193 -8.56 -17.31 -1.51
C SER A 193 -7.53 -18.40 -1.71
N VAL A 194 -6.29 -18.10 -1.32
CA VAL A 194 -5.18 -19.03 -1.30
C VAL A 194 -4.84 -19.30 0.16
N TYR A 195 -4.60 -20.57 0.49
CA TYR A 195 -4.17 -20.95 1.82
C TYR A 195 -2.76 -20.43 2.11
N ALA A 196 -2.54 -19.90 3.30
CA ALA A 196 -1.23 -19.40 3.70
C ALA A 196 -0.53 -20.44 4.60
N PRO A 197 0.45 -21.19 4.07
CA PRO A 197 1.21 -22.12 4.89
C PRO A 197 1.99 -21.37 5.97
N ARG A 198 2.13 -21.96 7.16
CA ARG A 198 2.97 -21.41 8.24
C ARG A 198 4.38 -21.16 7.70
N SER A 199 5.01 -20.09 8.19
CA SER A 199 6.40 -19.79 7.84
C SER A 199 7.30 -21.00 8.13
N ARG A 200 8.15 -21.35 7.17
CA ARG A 200 9.17 -22.40 7.32
C ARG A 200 10.20 -22.10 8.42
N PHE A 201 10.24 -20.87 8.93
CA PHE A 201 11.09 -20.50 10.05
C PHE A 201 10.54 -20.92 11.41
N ILE A 202 9.26 -21.31 11.47
CA ILE A 202 8.63 -21.87 12.68
C ILE A 202 8.32 -23.35 12.41
N ALA A 203 9.21 -24.22 12.87
CA ALA A 203 9.06 -25.66 12.75
C ALA A 203 7.94 -26.17 13.66
N GLU A 204 7.46 -27.39 13.40
CA GLU A 204 6.42 -28.00 14.24
C GLU A 204 6.89 -28.20 15.69
N SER A 205 8.18 -28.49 15.89
CA SER A 205 8.80 -28.59 17.21
C SER A 205 8.80 -27.28 17.99
N ASP A 206 8.83 -26.14 17.29
CA ASP A 206 8.89 -24.83 17.93
C ASP A 206 7.55 -24.46 18.57
N LEU A 207 6.45 -25.08 18.12
CA LEU A 207 5.10 -24.81 18.61
C LEU A 207 4.93 -25.15 20.09
N GLU A 208 5.76 -26.04 20.65
CA GLU A 208 5.75 -26.35 22.08
C GLU A 208 6.10 -25.14 22.95
N ALA A 209 6.80 -24.15 22.38
CA ALA A 209 7.15 -22.89 23.04
C ALA A 209 6.06 -21.82 22.93
N PHE A 210 4.95 -22.08 22.22
CA PHE A 210 3.87 -21.12 22.00
C PHE A 210 2.54 -21.63 22.54
N GLU A 211 1.74 -20.72 23.07
CA GLU A 211 0.30 -20.97 23.24
C GLU A 211 -0.39 -20.81 21.89
N LEU A 212 -1.06 -21.87 21.43
CA LEU A 212 -1.79 -21.86 20.16
C LEU A 212 -3.22 -21.34 20.37
N ALA A 213 -3.51 -20.18 19.79
CA ALA A 213 -4.84 -19.56 19.81
C ALA A 213 -5.48 -19.53 18.41
N GLY A 214 -6.72 -20.00 18.31
CA GLY A 214 -7.49 -20.09 17.06
C GLY A 214 -7.78 -21.53 16.62
N ALA A 215 -8.89 -21.75 15.91
CA ALA A 215 -9.32 -23.09 15.53
C ALA A 215 -8.44 -23.69 14.42
N PRO A 216 -7.81 -24.86 14.61
CA PRO A 216 -7.23 -25.62 13.52
C PRO A 216 -8.38 -26.26 12.73
N GLN A 217 -8.96 -25.52 11.78
CA GLN A 217 -9.74 -26.19 10.73
C GLN A 217 -8.74 -26.75 9.73
N GLN A 218 -8.41 -28.03 9.89
CA GLN A 218 -7.75 -28.80 8.83
C GLN A 218 -8.55 -28.58 7.54
N PRO A 219 -7.93 -28.06 6.46
CA PRO A 219 -8.63 -27.94 5.20
C PRO A 219 -8.96 -29.35 4.72
N THR A 220 -10.23 -29.74 4.78
CA THR A 220 -10.68 -30.87 3.98
C THR A 220 -10.42 -30.52 2.52
N ARG A 221 -9.93 -31.48 1.74
CA ARG A 221 -9.62 -31.33 0.30
C ARG A 221 -10.78 -30.75 -0.53
N ALA A 222 -11.99 -30.75 0.03
CA ALA A 222 -13.19 -30.11 -0.51
C ALA A 222 -13.16 -28.57 -0.46
N ASP A 223 -12.50 -27.94 0.51
CA ASP A 223 -12.49 -26.48 0.68
C ASP A 223 -11.67 -25.74 -0.39
N ALA A 224 -10.82 -26.44 -1.12
CA ALA A 224 -10.04 -25.87 -2.21
C ALA A 224 -10.89 -25.59 -3.47
N THR A 225 -12.17 -26.00 -3.52
CA THR A 225 -12.97 -25.92 -4.75
C THR A 225 -14.47 -25.70 -4.55
N MET A 226 -14.95 -25.38 -3.35
CA MET A 226 -16.38 -25.10 -3.17
C MET A 226 -16.66 -23.62 -3.48
N PRO A 227 -17.46 -23.30 -4.53
CA PRO A 227 -18.05 -21.98 -4.62
C PRO A 227 -18.96 -21.80 -3.39
N SER A 228 -18.68 -20.77 -2.58
CA SER A 228 -19.65 -20.31 -1.57
C SER A 228 -21.00 -20.12 -2.25
N PRO A 229 -22.10 -20.72 -1.74
CA PRO A 229 -23.42 -20.48 -2.31
C PRO A 229 -23.66 -18.98 -2.25
N ALA A 230 -23.84 -18.36 -3.41
CA ALA A 230 -24.15 -16.95 -3.50
C ALA A 230 -25.49 -16.74 -2.77
N VAL A 231 -25.41 -16.29 -1.51
CA VAL A 231 -26.58 -15.77 -0.80
C VAL A 231 -26.90 -14.45 -1.50
N ASN A 232 -27.72 -14.54 -2.54
CA ASN A 232 -28.31 -13.39 -3.21
C ASN A 232 -29.31 -12.77 -2.24
N VAL A 233 -28.82 -11.92 -1.34
CA VAL A 233 -29.69 -11.04 -0.56
C VAL A 233 -30.21 -9.99 -1.53
N ASP A 234 -31.48 -10.09 -1.94
CA ASP A 234 -32.15 -9.05 -2.71
C ASP A 234 -32.37 -7.81 -1.82
N LEU A 235 -31.33 -7.00 -1.70
CA LEU A 235 -31.36 -5.71 -1.00
C LEU A 235 -32.46 -4.79 -1.56
N LYS A 236 -32.85 -4.96 -2.83
CA LYS A 236 -33.90 -4.18 -3.48
C LYS A 236 -35.30 -4.60 -3.00
N ALA A 237 -35.49 -5.85 -2.60
CA ALA A 237 -36.71 -6.30 -1.91
C ALA A 237 -36.75 -5.76 -0.48
N GLY A 238 -35.67 -5.89 0.30
CA GLY A 238 -35.61 -5.41 1.69
C GLY A 238 -35.78 -3.89 1.81
N MET A 239 -35.24 -3.11 0.86
CA MET A 239 -35.41 -1.65 0.83
C MET A 239 -36.84 -1.21 0.46
N ARG A 240 -37.67 -2.06 -0.15
CA ARG A 240 -39.08 -1.72 -0.46
C ARG A 240 -40.03 -1.97 0.71
N GLU A 241 -39.67 -2.88 1.62
CA GLU A 241 -40.42 -3.15 2.84
C GLU A 241 -40.22 -2.08 3.92
N MET A 242 -39.05 -1.43 3.95
CA MET A 242 -38.71 -0.43 4.95
C MET A 242 -39.40 0.93 4.75
N TRP A 243 -40.03 1.15 3.59
CA TRP A 243 -40.70 2.40 3.20
C TRP A 243 -42.21 2.20 2.97
N ARG A 244 -42.82 1.26 3.69
CA ARG A 244 -44.28 1.11 3.82
C ARG A 244 -44.76 1.47 5.22
#